data_AF-A0A8X6V0I3-F1
#
_entry.id   AF-A0A8X6V0I3-F1
#
_cell.length_a   1.000
_cell.length_b   1.000
_cell.length_c   1.000
_cell.angle_alpha   90.00
_cell.angle_beta   90.00
_cell.angle_gamma   90.00
#
_symmetry.space_group_name_H-M   'P 1'
#
loop_
_entity.id
_entity.type
_entity.pdbx_description
1 polymer ?
#
loop_
_entity_poly.entity_id
_entity_poly.type
_entity_poly.pdbx_seq_one_letter_code
_entity_poly.pdbx_strand_id
1 'polypeptide(L)'
;MRGTLTGQRYVDDIFQPHVGPFLNGLPRAIFHQDNARLHTAGVAQDFLCHFQTLPWPALSSNLSPVEHVWDQLKQQMPSCYSVHDLELAVQGLWAHLPQDNIRCLINSMPDRVAACIAAGGGPTRY
;
A
#
# COMPACT_ATOMS: atom_id res chain seq x y z
N MET A 1 7.34 15.14 -7.82
CA MET A 1 6.07 15.78 -7.43
C MET A 1 6.33 16.75 -6.27
N ARG A 2 5.80 17.98 -6.29
CA ARG A 2 5.90 18.91 -5.16
C ARG A 2 4.49 19.40 -4.77
N GLY A 3 4.14 19.28 -3.49
CA GLY A 3 2.83 19.66 -2.94
C GLY A 3 1.97 18.47 -2.50
N THR A 4 1.03 18.72 -1.58
CA THR A 4 0.11 17.72 -1.01
C THR A 4 -0.65 16.97 -2.10
N LEU A 5 -0.71 15.65 -1.98
CA LEU A 5 -1.47 14.79 -2.88
C LEU A 5 -2.97 14.96 -2.59
N THR A 6 -3.74 15.39 -3.59
CA THR A 6 -5.21 15.48 -3.53
C THR A 6 -5.82 14.23 -4.17
N GLY A 7 -7.13 14.00 -3.97
CA GLY A 7 -7.82 12.89 -4.66
C GLY A 7 -7.69 12.96 -6.19
N GLN A 8 -7.80 14.17 -6.78
CA GLN A 8 -7.62 14.35 -8.22
C GLN A 8 -6.20 14.02 -8.67
N ARG A 9 -5.18 14.54 -7.95
CA ARG A 9 -3.78 14.22 -8.27
C ARG A 9 -3.45 12.76 -8.06
N TYR A 10 -4.08 12.09 -7.11
CA TYR A 10 -3.93 10.65 -6.95
C TYR A 10 -4.42 9.89 -8.18
N VAL A 11 -5.54 10.33 -8.77
CA VAL A 11 -6.03 9.76 -10.03
C VAL A 11 -5.07 10.04 -11.19
N ASP A 12 -4.71 11.30 -11.39
CA ASP A 12 -3.94 11.75 -12.56
C ASP A 12 -2.47 11.29 -12.50
N ASP A 13 -1.86 11.36 -11.32
CA ASP A 13 -0.43 11.10 -11.13
C ASP A 13 -0.14 9.61 -10.84
N ILE A 14 -1.10 8.85 -10.27
CA ILE A 14 -0.88 7.46 -9.83
C ILE A 14 -1.80 6.47 -10.54
N PHE A 15 -3.12 6.67 -10.51
CA PHE A 15 -4.05 5.67 -11.02
C PHE A 15 -4.02 5.54 -12.54
N GLN A 16 -4.17 6.64 -13.27
CA GLN A 16 -4.19 6.63 -14.73
C GLN A 16 -2.88 6.11 -15.35
N PRO A 17 -1.69 6.59 -14.95
CA PRO A 17 -0.44 6.17 -15.59
C PRO A 17 0.08 4.81 -15.10
N HIS A 18 -0.28 4.36 -13.90
CA HIS A 18 0.34 3.18 -13.28
C HIS A 18 -0.66 2.08 -12.90
N VAL A 19 -1.66 2.40 -12.06
CA VAL A 19 -2.54 1.36 -11.49
C VAL A 19 -3.51 0.80 -12.53
N GLY A 20 -4.17 1.66 -13.29
CA GLY A 20 -5.16 1.27 -14.32
C GLY A 20 -4.56 0.31 -15.36
N PRO A 21 -3.45 0.67 -16.03
CA PRO A 21 -2.78 -0.22 -16.98
C PRO A 21 -2.37 -1.56 -16.36
N PHE A 22 -1.87 -1.54 -15.12
CA PHE A 22 -1.46 -2.76 -14.42
C PHE A 22 -2.64 -3.68 -14.10
N LEU A 23 -3.74 -3.14 -13.56
CA LEU A 23 -4.94 -3.92 -13.24
C LEU A 23 -5.66 -4.43 -14.49
N ASN A 24 -5.66 -3.68 -15.59
CA ASN A 24 -6.19 -4.15 -16.87
C ASN A 24 -5.45 -5.40 -17.40
N GLY A 25 -4.15 -5.52 -17.09
CA GLY A 25 -3.36 -6.73 -17.39
C GLY A 25 -3.64 -7.91 -16.45
N LEU A 26 -4.41 -7.71 -15.37
CA LEU A 26 -4.66 -8.69 -14.31
C LEU A 26 -6.16 -8.76 -13.98
N PRO A 27 -7.00 -9.33 -14.86
CA PRO A 27 -8.47 -9.25 -14.76
C PRO A 27 -9.08 -9.95 -13.53
N ARG A 28 -8.28 -10.70 -12.75
CA ARG A 28 -8.70 -11.38 -11.52
C ARG A 28 -8.04 -10.78 -10.26
N ALA A 29 -7.27 -9.71 -10.40
CA ALA A 29 -6.65 -9.05 -9.27
C ALA A 29 -7.70 -8.28 -8.47
N ILE A 30 -7.53 -8.30 -7.15
CA ILE A 30 -8.29 -7.46 -6.22
C ILE A 30 -7.32 -6.36 -5.76
N PHE A 31 -7.67 -5.11 -6.04
CA PHE A 31 -6.89 -3.96 -5.62
C PHE A 31 -7.14 -3.64 -4.14
N HIS A 32 -6.09 -3.34 -3.40
CA HIS A 32 -6.17 -2.98 -2.00
C HIS A 32 -5.51 -1.62 -1.75
N GLN A 33 -6.19 -0.76 -1.00
CA GLN A 33 -5.68 0.51 -0.48
C GLN A 33 -6.34 0.81 0.87
N ASP A 34 -5.72 1.67 1.68
CA ASP A 34 -6.30 2.10 2.95
C ASP A 34 -7.42 3.16 2.76
N ASN A 35 -8.05 3.55 3.86
CA ASN A 35 -9.13 4.56 3.87
C ASN A 35 -8.61 6.00 4.05
N ALA A 36 -7.39 6.32 3.60
CA ALA A 36 -6.93 7.71 3.61
C ALA A 36 -7.91 8.61 2.83
N ARG A 37 -8.08 9.87 3.27
CA ARG A 37 -9.11 10.79 2.71
C ARG A 37 -9.04 10.95 1.19
N LEU A 38 -7.83 10.89 0.63
CA LEU A 38 -7.62 11.02 -0.81
C LEU A 38 -7.98 9.74 -1.59
N HIS A 39 -7.88 8.56 -0.96
CA HIS A 39 -8.31 7.27 -1.52
C HIS A 39 -9.84 7.12 -1.49
N THR A 40 -10.50 7.71 -0.49
CA THR A 40 -11.96 7.72 -0.34
C THR A 40 -12.63 8.91 -1.05
N ALA A 41 -11.87 9.76 -1.73
CA ALA A 41 -12.43 10.87 -2.51
C ALA A 41 -13.29 10.32 -3.66
N GLY A 42 -14.40 11.01 -3.99
CA GLY A 42 -15.32 10.58 -5.05
C GLY A 42 -14.60 10.26 -6.35
N VAL A 43 -13.71 11.15 -6.80
CA VAL A 43 -12.92 10.95 -8.03
C VAL A 43 -12.04 9.69 -8.03
N ALA A 44 -11.50 9.30 -6.87
CA ALA A 44 -10.68 8.09 -6.74
C ALA A 44 -11.55 6.83 -6.73
N GLN A 45 -12.72 6.89 -6.08
CA GLN A 45 -13.71 5.80 -6.08
C GLN A 45 -14.33 5.60 -7.46
N ASP A 46 -14.64 6.69 -8.17
CA ASP A 46 -15.17 6.66 -9.54
C ASP A 46 -14.18 6.01 -10.51
N PHE A 47 -12.88 6.27 -10.36
CA PHE A 47 -11.86 5.57 -11.15
C PHE A 47 -11.86 4.06 -10.87
N LEU A 48 -11.94 3.68 -9.59
CA LEU A 48 -11.87 2.29 -9.15
C LEU A 48 -13.17 1.50 -9.35
N CYS A 49 -14.28 2.14 -9.74
CA CYS A 49 -15.59 1.47 -9.84
C CYS A 49 -15.62 0.32 -10.87
N HIS A 50 -14.68 0.32 -11.82
CA HIS A 50 -14.53 -0.74 -12.83
C HIS A 50 -13.58 -1.88 -12.39
N PHE A 51 -12.94 -1.77 -11.23
CA PHE A 51 -11.98 -2.74 -10.71
C PHE A 51 -12.51 -3.40 -9.43
N GLN A 52 -12.09 -4.64 -9.18
CA GLN A 52 -12.36 -5.28 -7.90
C GLN A 52 -11.47 -4.65 -6.83
N THR A 53 -12.08 -4.18 -5.74
CA THR A 53 -11.36 -3.63 -4.59
C THR A 53 -11.65 -4.45 -3.34
N LEU A 54 -10.65 -4.55 -2.45
CA LEU A 54 -10.80 -5.19 -1.15
C LEU A 54 -11.33 -4.16 -0.15
N PRO A 55 -12.53 -4.37 0.44
CA PRO A 55 -13.00 -3.50 1.51
C PRO A 55 -12.04 -3.55 2.68
N TRP A 56 -11.64 -2.38 3.19
CA TRP A 56 -10.70 -2.28 4.29
C TRP A 56 -11.31 -1.57 5.50
N PRO A 57 -11.14 -2.10 6.73
CA PRO A 57 -11.61 -1.43 7.92
C PRO A 57 -10.83 -0.13 8.23
N ALA A 58 -11.52 0.85 8.81
CA ALA A 58 -10.85 2.06 9.29
C ALA A 58 -9.82 1.74 10.38
N LEU A 59 -8.77 2.57 10.48
CA LEU A 59 -7.73 2.46 11.53
C LEU A 59 -7.00 1.11 11.58
N SER A 60 -6.98 0.36 10.47
CA SER A 60 -6.37 -0.97 10.39
C SER A 60 -5.05 -0.96 9.60
N SER A 61 -4.23 0.07 9.81
CA SER A 61 -2.92 0.19 9.14
C SER A 61 -1.99 -0.97 9.49
N ASN A 62 -2.05 -1.45 10.74
CA ASN A 62 -1.29 -2.62 11.22
C ASN A 62 -1.59 -3.91 10.44
N LEU A 63 -2.76 -4.03 9.81
CA LEU A 63 -3.09 -5.20 9.01
C LEU A 63 -2.46 -5.14 7.61
N SER A 64 -2.09 -3.97 7.13
CA SER A 64 -1.72 -3.78 5.72
C SER A 64 -0.34 -4.36 5.44
N PRO A 65 -0.19 -5.26 4.44
CA PRO A 65 1.11 -5.80 4.04
C PRO A 65 2.09 -4.72 3.59
N VAL A 66 1.61 -3.62 2.98
CA VAL A 66 2.50 -2.57 2.48
C VAL A 66 3.15 -1.78 3.60
N GLU A 67 2.46 -1.58 4.73
CA GLU A 67 3.06 -0.92 5.92
C GLU A 67 4.21 -1.76 6.47
N HIS A 68 4.05 -3.09 6.49
CA HIS A 68 5.12 -4.00 6.89
C HIS A 68 6.32 -3.97 5.94
N VAL A 69 6.08 -3.87 4.63
CA VAL A 69 7.16 -3.66 3.66
C VAL A 69 7.89 -2.35 3.96
N TRP A 70 7.17 -1.26 4.20
CA TRP A 70 7.78 0.01 4.54
C TRP A 70 8.58 -0.04 5.84
N ASP A 71 8.11 -0.73 6.86
CA ASP A 71 8.84 -0.88 8.12
C ASP A 71 10.14 -1.68 7.95
N GLN A 72 10.13 -2.73 7.13
CA GLN A 72 11.36 -3.46 6.77
C GLN A 72 12.37 -2.56 6.04
N LEU A 73 11.89 -1.74 5.09
CA LEU A 73 12.75 -0.82 4.36
C LEU A 73 13.33 0.26 5.28
N LYS A 74 12.52 0.81 6.21
CA LYS A 74 12.99 1.78 7.21
C LYS A 74 14.08 1.21 8.12
N GLN A 75 13.95 -0.05 8.55
CA GLN A 75 14.96 -0.71 9.39
C GLN A 75 16.31 -0.87 8.69
N GLN A 76 16.29 -0.98 7.35
CA GLN A 76 17.48 -1.13 6.53
C GLN A 76 17.99 0.21 5.97
N MET A 77 17.30 1.33 6.23
CA MET A 77 17.70 2.63 5.70
C MET A 77 19.06 3.05 6.27
N PRO A 78 20.01 3.44 5.41
CA PRO A 78 21.23 4.10 5.86
C PRO A 78 20.91 5.53 6.34
N SER A 79 21.86 6.12 7.07
CA SER A 79 21.81 7.56 7.33
C SER A 79 21.89 8.33 6.02
N CYS A 80 20.85 9.10 5.71
CA CYS A 80 20.76 9.94 4.53
C CYS A 80 20.81 11.41 4.96
N TYR A 81 21.62 12.22 4.27
CA TYR A 81 21.80 13.65 4.60
C TYR A 81 21.19 14.58 3.55
N SER A 82 20.62 14.03 2.49
CA SER A 82 19.87 14.75 1.47
C SER A 82 18.65 13.95 0.99
N VAL A 83 17.69 14.65 0.36
CA VAL A 83 16.55 14.00 -0.30
C VAL A 83 17.02 13.09 -1.43
N HIS A 84 18.08 13.47 -2.14
CA HIS A 84 18.63 12.66 -3.22
C HIS A 84 19.18 11.32 -2.72
N ASP A 85 19.95 11.35 -1.61
CA ASP A 85 20.48 10.13 -1.00
C ASP A 85 19.34 9.22 -0.51
N LEU A 86 18.29 9.82 0.05
CA LEU A 86 17.09 9.09 0.49
C LEU A 86 16.37 8.43 -0.69
N GLU A 87 16.16 9.14 -1.79
CA GLU A 87 15.53 8.60 -3.01
C GLU A 87 16.32 7.41 -3.56
N LEU A 88 17.65 7.53 -3.67
CA LEU A 88 18.52 6.45 -4.13
C LEU A 88 18.49 5.25 -3.18
N ALA A 89 18.54 5.48 -1.87
CA ALA A 89 18.51 4.43 -0.87
C ALA A 89 17.19 3.64 -0.92
N VAL A 90 16.05 4.34 -0.98
CA VAL A 90 14.72 3.70 -1.05
C VAL A 90 14.57 2.91 -2.35
N GLN A 91 14.97 3.47 -3.50
CA GLN A 91 14.92 2.77 -4.78
C GLN A 91 15.81 1.52 -4.77
N GLY A 92 17.02 1.64 -4.22
CA GLY A 92 17.97 0.53 -4.08
C GLY A 92 17.40 -0.60 -3.22
N LEU A 93 16.88 -0.29 -2.03
CA LEU A 93 16.29 -1.33 -1.18
C LEU A 93 15.02 -1.92 -1.78
N TRP A 94 14.16 -1.11 -2.39
CA TRP A 94 12.95 -1.58 -3.04
C TRP A 94 13.27 -2.59 -4.15
N ALA A 95 14.26 -2.29 -4.99
CA ALA A 95 14.68 -3.18 -6.08
C ALA A 95 15.25 -4.52 -5.59
N HIS A 96 15.84 -4.55 -4.40
CA HIS A 96 16.44 -5.76 -3.80
C HIS A 96 15.52 -6.46 -2.80
N LEU A 97 14.29 -5.97 -2.59
CA LEU A 97 13.35 -6.60 -1.68
C LEU A 97 13.02 -8.02 -2.17
N PRO A 98 13.30 -9.07 -1.36
CA PRO A 98 13.05 -10.44 -1.78
C PRO A 98 11.56 -10.66 -2.03
N GLN A 99 11.22 -11.22 -3.19
CA GLN A 99 9.82 -11.51 -3.54
C GLN A 99 9.17 -12.50 -2.56
N ASP A 100 9.95 -13.41 -1.98
CA ASP A 100 9.45 -14.33 -0.96
C ASP A 100 9.02 -13.61 0.31
N ASN A 101 9.65 -12.47 0.68
CA ASN A 101 9.19 -11.66 1.80
C ASN A 101 7.80 -11.09 1.50
N ILE A 102 7.58 -10.54 0.30
CA ILE A 102 6.28 -10.00 -0.13
C ILE A 102 5.22 -11.12 -0.13
N ARG A 103 5.54 -12.29 -0.68
CA ARG A 103 4.65 -13.46 -0.70
C ARG A 103 4.29 -13.91 0.71
N CYS A 104 5.25 -14.00 1.62
CA CYS A 104 5.00 -14.36 3.01
C CYS A 104 4.06 -13.36 3.71
N LEU A 105 4.24 -12.05 3.47
CA LEU A 105 3.35 -11.03 4.01
C LEU A 105 1.92 -11.18 3.48
N ILE A 106 1.75 -11.34 2.17
CA ILE A 106 0.43 -11.58 1.55
C ILE A 106 -0.21 -12.85 2.10
N ASN A 107 0.53 -13.96 2.17
CA ASN A 107 0.03 -15.24 2.66
C ASN A 107 -0.34 -15.22 4.15
N SER A 108 0.24 -14.30 4.93
CA SER A 108 -0.10 -14.12 6.36
C SER A 108 -1.39 -13.33 6.60
N MET A 109 -2.01 -12.75 5.56
CA MET A 109 -3.22 -11.92 5.71
C MET A 109 -4.40 -12.63 6.38
N PRO A 110 -4.73 -13.89 6.06
CA PRO A 110 -5.80 -14.60 6.76
C PRO A 110 -5.56 -14.68 8.28
N ASP A 111 -4.32 -14.98 8.70
CA ASP A 111 -3.97 -15.08 10.11
C ASP A 111 -4.02 -13.73 10.83
N ARG A 112 -3.56 -12.66 10.17
CA ARG A 112 -3.64 -11.27 10.67
C ARG A 112 -5.09 -10.83 10.89
N VAL A 113 -5.96 -11.11 9.91
CA VAL A 113 -7.38 -10.80 9.99
C VAL A 113 -8.05 -11.62 11.10
N ALA A 114 -7.75 -12.92 11.20
CA ALA A 114 -8.26 -13.76 12.28
C ALA A 114 -7.84 -13.25 13.67
N ALA A 115 -6.57 -12.85 13.82
CA ALA A 115 -6.07 -12.26 15.07
C ALA A 115 -6.77 -10.93 15.41
N CYS A 116 -7.01 -10.06 14.42
CA CYS A 116 -7.75 -8.81 14.60
C CYS A 116 -9.19 -9.06 15.05
N ILE A 117 -9.88 -10.01 14.43
CA ILE A 117 -11.24 -10.42 14.81
C ILE A 117 -11.25 -10.95 16.24
N ALA A 118 -10.31 -11.82 16.60
CA ALA A 118 -10.20 -12.37 17.96
C ALA A 118 -9.90 -11.28 19.00
N ALA A 119 -9.17 -10.23 18.62
CA ALA A 119 -8.88 -9.07 19.46
C ALA A 119 -10.02 -8.02 19.48
N GLY A 120 -11.13 -8.26 18.79
CA GLY A 120 -12.24 -7.30 18.69
C GLY A 120 -11.87 -6.00 17.99
N GLY A 121 -10.93 -6.04 17.03
CA GLY A 121 -10.38 -4.84 16.38
C GLY A 121 -9.24 -4.17 17.14
N GLY A 122 -8.80 -4.75 18.27
CA GLY A 122 -7.67 -4.27 19.05
C GLY A 122 -6.30 -4.59 18.44
N PRO A 123 -5.21 -4.07 19.04
CA PRO A 123 -3.85 -4.35 18.60
C PRO A 123 -3.54 -5.85 18.57
N THR A 124 -2.76 -6.27 17.58
CA THR A 124 -2.32 -7.67 17.43
C THR A 124 -0.81 -7.78 17.57
N ARG A 125 -0.28 -9.01 17.58
CA ARG A 125 1.18 -9.26 17.53
C ARG A 125 1.81 -8.90 16.18
N TYR A 126 0.97 -8.71 15.16
CA TYR A 126 1.33 -8.21 13.84
C TYR A 126 1.20 -6.69 13.81
#